data_AF-A0A352UM47-F1
#
_entry.id   AF-A0A352UM47-F1
#
_cell.length_a   1.000
_cell.length_b   1.000
_cell.length_c   1.000
_cell.angle_alpha   90.00
_cell.angle_beta   90.00
_cell.angle_gamma   90.00
#
_symmetry.space_group_name_H-M   'P 1'
#
loop_
_entity.id
_entity.type
_entity.pdbx_description
1 polymer ?
#
loop_
_entity_poly.entity_id
_entity_poly.type
_entity_poly.pdbx_seq_one_letter_code
_entity_poly.pdbx_strand_id
1 'polypeptide(L)' 'MFLSGIVDGKTCGSPVCAVIMNTDVRSGDYESISDLPRPGHADYTAWVKSRGNADLRGGGHFSG' A
#
# COMPACT_ATOMS: atom_id res chain seq x y z
N MET A 1 -9.71 9.10 -8.98
CA MET A 1 -11.07 8.81 -9.47
C MET A 1 -11.93 8.33 -8.31
N PHE A 2 -13.18 8.79 -8.19
CA PHE A 2 -14.11 8.27 -7.18
C PHE A 2 -14.86 7.06 -7.74
N LEU A 3 -14.97 5.99 -6.94
CA LEU A 3 -15.70 4.76 -7.28
C LEU A 3 -17.08 4.71 -6.63
N SER A 4 -17.26 5.37 -5.47
CA SER A 4 -18.54 5.37 -4.75
C SER A 4 -18.68 6.59 -3.83
N GLY A 5 -19.88 6.84 -3.34
CA GLY A 5 -20.16 7.81 -2.28
C GLY A 5 -20.29 9.27 -2.73
N ILE A 6 -20.14 9.55 -4.03
CA ILE A 6 -20.25 10.89 -4.62
C ILE A 6 -21.32 10.90 -5.72
N VAL A 7 -22.26 11.84 -5.65
CA VAL A 7 -23.29 12.12 -6.68
C VAL A 7 -23.31 13.62 -6.90
N ASP A 8 -23.24 14.07 -8.16
CA ASP A 8 -23.21 15.49 -8.56
C ASP A 8 -22.20 16.35 -7.77
N GLY A 9 -21.03 15.77 -7.51
CA GLY A 9 -19.94 16.43 -6.79
C GLY A 9 -20.18 16.59 -5.28
N LYS A 10 -21.20 15.93 -4.71
CA LYS A 10 -21.52 15.95 -3.28
C LYS A 10 -21.54 14.54 -2.69
N THR A 11 -21.28 14.43 -1.39
CA THR A 11 -21.38 13.14 -0.69
C THR A 11 -22.84 12.70 -0.60
N CYS A 12 -23.10 11.42 -0.87
CA CYS A 12 -24.45 10.86 -0.83
C CYS A 12 -24.74 10.04 0.45
N GLY A 13 -23.88 10.13 1.47
CA GLY A 13 -24.01 9.42 2.75
C GLY A 13 -23.57 7.95 2.71
N SER A 14 -23.34 7.37 1.53
CA SER A 14 -22.69 6.06 1.38
C SER A 14 -21.17 6.16 1.51
N PRO A 15 -20.45 5.05 1.83
CA PRO A 15 -18.99 5.06 1.90
C PRO A 15 -18.34 5.63 0.64
N VAL A 16 -17.42 6.57 0.84
CA VAL A 16 -16.64 7.18 -0.24
C VAL A 16 -15.43 6.31 -0.53
N CYS A 17 -15.32 5.84 -1.78
CA CYS A 17 -14.17 5.10 -2.27
C CYS A 17 -13.51 5.89 -3.40
N ALA A 18 -12.18 5.99 -3.38
CA ALA A 18 -11.41 6.63 -4.43
C ALA A 18 -10.18 5.79 -4.76
N VAL A 19 -9.77 5.84 -6.03
CA VAL A 19 -8.55 5.24 -6.55
C VAL A 19 -7.63 6.35 -7.05
N ILE A 20 -6.39 6.30 -6.58
CA ILE A 20 -5.28 7.14 -7.05
C ILE A 20 -4.29 6.18 -7.71
N MET A 21 -4.05 6.39 -9.00
CA MET A 21 -3.10 5.55 -9.75
C MET A 21 -1.69 6.04 -9.47
N ASN A 22 -0.84 5.17 -8.90
CA ASN A 22 0.58 5.46 -8.75
C ASN A 22 1.32 5.08 -10.04
N THR A 23 1.88 6.07 -10.74
CA THR A 23 2.61 5.87 -12.00
C THR A 23 4.12 5.72 -11.83
N ASP A 24 4.64 5.85 -10.59
CA ASP A 24 6.08 5.81 -10.29
C ASP A 24 6.49 4.56 -9.50
N VAL A 25 5.65 3.52 -9.48
CA VAL A 25 6.01 2.24 -8.85
C VAL A 25 7.05 1.52 -9.71
N ARG A 26 8.29 1.53 -9.26
CA ARG A 26 9.38 0.69 -9.81
C ARG A 26 9.55 -0.55 -8.94
N SER A 27 8.74 -1.57 -9.18
CA SER A 27 8.77 -2.82 -8.40
C SER A 27 10.10 -3.60 -8.53
N GLY A 28 10.80 -3.45 -9.67
CA GLY A 28 12.05 -4.18 -9.94
C GLY A 28 13.25 -3.78 -9.09
N ASP A 29 13.32 -2.53 -8.61
CA ASP A 29 14.46 -2.06 -7.81
C ASP A 29 14.47 -2.65 -6.39
N TYR A 30 13.37 -3.27 -5.95
CA TYR A 30 13.19 -3.77 -4.60
C TYR A 30 13.18 -5.31 -4.48
N GLU A 31 13.29 -6.05 -5.59
CA GLU A 31 13.29 -7.53 -5.55
C GLU A 31 14.51 -8.11 -4.83
N SER A 32 15.66 -7.40 -4.83
CA SER A 32 16.90 -7.87 -4.22
C SER A 32 16.96 -7.70 -2.69
N ILE A 33 15.99 -7.00 -2.10
CA ILE A 33 15.93 -6.68 -0.66
C ILE A 33 14.66 -7.19 0.03
N SER A 34 13.84 -8.01 -0.65
CA SER A 34 12.59 -8.56 -0.08
C SER A 34 12.80 -9.40 1.18
N ASP A 35 13.97 -10.05 1.26
CA ASP A 35 14.28 -11.03 2.32
C ASP A 35 15.04 -10.40 3.49
N LEU A 36 15.43 -9.12 3.37
CA LEU A 36 16.16 -8.40 4.40
C LEU A 36 15.33 -7.22 4.93
N PRO A 37 14.93 -7.23 6.22
CA PRO A 37 14.21 -6.09 6.78
C PRO A 37 15.11 -4.85 6.76
N ARG A 38 14.63 -3.77 6.14
CA ARG A 38 15.40 -2.53 6.04
C ARG A 38 15.50 -1.87 7.43
N PRO A 39 16.69 -1.42 7.86
CA PRO A 39 16.84 -0.73 9.15
C PRO A 39 15.91 0.48 9.27
N GLY A 40 15.13 0.53 10.36
CA GLY A 40 14.15 1.61 10.60
C GLY A 40 12.83 1.48 9.84
N HIS A 41 12.66 0.46 8.98
CA HIS A 41 11.42 0.22 8.25
C HIS A 41 10.48 -0.72 9.02
N ALA A 42 9.18 -0.70 8.65
CA ALA A 42 8.15 -1.56 9.21
C ALA A 42 8.26 -3.05 8.80
N ASP A 43 9.26 -3.43 8.00
CA ASP A 43 9.36 -4.77 7.40
C ASP A 43 9.35 -5.88 8.45
N TYR A 44 10.19 -5.76 9.49
CA TYR A 44 10.29 -6.77 10.54
C TYR A 44 9.03 -6.84 11.42
N THR A 45 8.48 -5.69 11.81
CA THR A 45 7.28 -5.67 12.68
C THR A 45 6.06 -6.18 11.93
N ALA A 46 5.93 -5.87 10.64
CA ALA A 46 4.90 -6.41 9.76
C ALA A 46 5.01 -7.93 9.61
N TRP A 47 6.23 -8.44 9.39
CA TRP A 47 6.50 -9.87 9.29
C TRP A 47 6.13 -10.62 10.57
N VAL A 48 6.57 -10.13 11.74
CA VAL A 48 6.22 -10.73 13.04
C VAL A 48 4.70 -10.71 13.28
N LYS A 49 4.05 -9.56 13.04
CA LYS A 49 2.60 -9.39 13.26
C LYS A 49 1.75 -10.31 12.37
N SER A 50 2.14 -10.45 11.11
CA SER A 50 1.43 -11.27 10.11
C SER A 50 1.79 -12.75 10.18
N ARG A 51 2.69 -13.16 11.09
CA ARG A 51 3.25 -14.51 11.17
C ARG A 51 3.88 -14.96 9.85
N GLY A 52 4.58 -14.04 9.19
CA GLY A 52 5.27 -14.29 7.92
C GLY A 52 4.44 -14.06 6.66
N ASN A 53 3.18 -13.62 6.76
CA ASN A 53 2.30 -13.40 5.60
C ASN A 53 2.26 -11.92 5.14
N ALA A 54 3.18 -11.08 5.61
CA ALA A 54 3.26 -9.69 5.20
C ALA A 54 3.82 -9.59 3.78
N ASP A 55 3.20 -8.77 2.95
CA ASP A 55 3.74 -8.37 1.67
C ASP A 55 4.82 -7.30 1.88
N LEU A 56 6.08 -7.71 1.80
CA LEU A 56 7.27 -6.88 2.05
C LEU A 56 7.82 -6.23 0.77
N ARG A 57 7.11 -6.31 -0.37
CA ARG A 57 7.57 -5.70 -1.62
C ARG A 57 7.63 -4.18 -1.50
N GLY A 58 8.63 -3.57 -2.14
CA GLY A 58 8.75 -2.12 -2.26
C GLY A 58 7.57 -1.51 -3.01
N GLY A 59 7.13 -0.31 -2.60
CA GLY A 59 5.94 0.35 -3.14
C GLY A 59 4.60 -0.26 -2.68
N GLY A 60 4.62 -1.24 -1.78
CA GLY A 60 3.44 -1.87 -1.20
C GLY A 60 2.86 -1.15 0.02
N HIS A 61 2.01 -1.84 0.79
CA HIS A 61 1.28 -1.30 1.95
C HIS A 61 2.13 -0.68 3.06
N PHE A 62 3.42 -1.03 3.11
CA PHE A 62 4.36 -0.53 4.10
C PHE A 62 5.29 0.57 3.53
N SER A 63 5.12 0.95 2.27
CA SER A 63 5.87 2.02 1.62
C SER A 63 5.05 3.32 1.61
N GLY A 64 5.71 4.44 1.91
CA GLY A 64 5.16 5.78 1.73
C GLY A 64 5.57 6.39 0.40
#